data_AF-A0A937WBH1-F1
#
_entry.id   AF-A0A937WBH1-F1
#
_cell.length_a   1.000
_cell.length_b   1.000
_cell.length_c   1.000
_cell.angle_alpha   90.00
_cell.angle_beta   90.00
_cell.angle_gamma   90.00
#
_symmetry.space_group_name_H-M   'P 1'
#
loop_
_entity.id
_entity.type
_entity.pdbx_description
1 polymer ?
#
loop_
_entity_poly.entity_id
_entity_poly.type
_entity_poly.pdbx_seq_one_letter_code
_entity_poly.pdbx_strand_id
1 'polypeptide(L)'
;MKRTNIPQTDSIQELAHFWDTHDLTDFDDELEEVSEPVFERQTIVTVRLEPKDAEVVKALARSRGISHIALIQEWVLERIHTDVSLLLRPDSRDVIRDA
;
A
#
# COMPACT_ATOMS: atom_id res chain seq x y z
N MET A 1 -4.79 -27.04 32.14
CA MET A 1 -4.87 -26.84 30.68
C MET A 1 -5.96 -25.80 30.43
N LYS A 2 -5.62 -24.59 29.98
CA LYS A 2 -6.63 -23.59 29.60
C LYS A 2 -7.38 -24.14 28.37
N ARG A 3 -8.71 -24.14 28.42
CA ARG A 3 -9.55 -24.47 27.26
C ARG A 3 -9.67 -23.19 26.44
N THR A 4 -9.19 -23.21 25.21
CA THR A 4 -9.41 -22.12 24.26
C THR A 4 -10.87 -22.17 23.84
N ASN A 5 -11.64 -21.10 24.09
CA ASN A 5 -13.06 -21.06 23.75
C ASN A 5 -13.30 -20.55 22.33
N ILE A 6 -12.29 -19.94 21.71
CA ILE A 6 -12.34 -19.51 20.31
C ILE A 6 -12.17 -20.73 19.38
N PRO A 7 -13.09 -20.95 18.41
CA PRO A 7 -13.04 -22.10 17.52
C PRO A 7 -11.82 -22.08 16.61
N GLN A 8 -11.15 -23.22 16.47
CA GLN A 8 -10.05 -23.43 15.53
C GLN A 8 -10.63 -23.96 14.22
N THR A 9 -10.99 -23.05 13.29
CA THR A 9 -11.60 -23.38 12.00
C THR A 9 -11.09 -22.44 10.91
N ASP A 10 -10.99 -22.96 9.68
CA ASP A 10 -10.67 -22.18 8.48
C ASP A 10 -11.93 -21.65 7.77
N SER A 11 -13.12 -21.89 8.34
CA SER A 11 -14.40 -21.45 7.78
C SER A 11 -14.75 -20.03 8.20
N ILE A 12 -14.77 -19.12 7.22
CA ILE A 12 -15.17 -17.71 7.44
C ILE A 12 -16.62 -17.63 7.95
N GLN A 13 -17.52 -18.45 7.41
CA GLN A 13 -18.93 -18.44 7.80
C GLN A 13 -19.14 -18.89 9.25
N GLU A 14 -18.35 -19.86 9.70
CA GLU A 14 -18.41 -20.36 11.07
C GLU A 14 -17.90 -19.32 12.06
N LEU A 15 -16.76 -18.68 11.75
CA LEU A 15 -16.23 -17.58 12.56
C LEU A 15 -17.19 -16.39 12.62
N ALA A 16 -17.83 -16.03 11.51
CA ALA A 16 -18.83 -14.96 11.49
C ALA A 16 -20.01 -15.28 12.41
N HIS A 17 -20.56 -16.49 12.30
CA HIS A 17 -21.67 -16.91 13.17
C HIS A 17 -21.30 -16.95 14.65
N PHE A 18 -20.06 -17.36 14.95
CA PHE A 18 -19.55 -17.35 16.32
C PHE A 18 -19.52 -15.92 16.89
N TRP A 19 -18.94 -14.96 16.18
CA TRP A 19 -18.88 -13.56 16.63
C TRP A 19 -20.24 -12.84 16.60
N ASP A 20 -21.20 -13.28 15.79
CA ASP A 20 -22.58 -12.76 15.84
C ASP A 20 -23.34 -13.17 17.11
N THR A 21 -22.90 -14.26 17.76
CA THR A 21 -23.63 -14.88 18.88
C THR A 21 -22.92 -14.77 20.23
N HIS A 22 -21.65 -14.36 20.25
CA HIS A 22 -20.84 -14.23 21.47
C HIS A 22 -20.36 -12.79 21.66
N ASP A 23 -20.23 -12.36 22.92
CA ASP A 23 -19.65 -11.06 23.24
C ASP A 23 -18.13 -11.13 23.15
N LEU A 24 -17.51 -10.12 22.54
CA LEU A 24 -16.05 -10.05 22.40
C LEU A 24 -15.34 -9.99 23.77
N THR A 25 -15.97 -9.36 24.75
CA THR A 25 -15.39 -9.17 26.10
C THR A 25 -15.24 -10.48 26.88
N ASP A 26 -15.98 -11.53 26.51
CA ASP A 26 -15.85 -12.85 27.12
C ASP A 26 -14.51 -13.54 26.81
N PHE A 27 -13.75 -13.00 25.86
CA PHE A 27 -12.48 -13.56 25.37
C PHE A 27 -11.27 -12.65 25.61
N ASP A 28 -11.37 -11.63 26.48
CA ASP A 28 -10.29 -10.66 26.72
C ASP A 28 -8.95 -11.32 27.12
N ASP A 29 -9.02 -12.42 27.88
CA ASP A 29 -7.84 -13.23 28.28
C ASP A 29 -7.24 -14.07 27.13
N GLU A 30 -7.95 -14.21 26.00
CA GLU A 30 -7.58 -15.00 24.82
C GLU A 30 -7.25 -14.12 23.60
N LEU A 31 -7.49 -12.80 23.68
CA LEU A 31 -7.26 -11.84 22.60
C LEU A 31 -6.05 -10.96 22.91
N GLU A 32 -5.36 -10.50 21.85
CA GLU A 32 -4.27 -9.54 21.94
C GLU A 32 -4.62 -8.30 21.11
N GLU A 33 -4.46 -7.12 21.69
CA GLU A 33 -4.68 -5.86 20.98
C GLU A 33 -3.59 -5.66 19.93
N VAL A 34 -4.00 -5.61 18.66
CA VAL A 34 -3.10 -5.26 17.56
C VAL A 34 -3.12 -3.75 17.37
N SER A 35 -2.03 -3.09 17.76
CA SER A 35 -1.87 -1.63 17.62
C SER A 35 -1.54 -1.19 16.20
N GLU A 36 -1.07 -2.11 15.35
CA GLU A 36 -0.74 -1.85 13.97
C GLU A 36 -1.98 -1.97 13.07
N PRO A 37 -2.10 -1.14 12.01
CA PRO A 37 -3.22 -1.25 11.08
C PRO A 37 -3.17 -2.59 10.33
N VAL A 38 -4.06 -3.52 10.67
CA VAL A 38 -4.19 -4.81 9.96
C VAL A 38 -4.77 -4.62 8.55
N PHE A 39 -5.52 -3.52 8.34
CA PHE A 39 -6.05 -3.13 7.04
C PHE A 39 -5.34 -1.87 6.53
N GLU A 40 -4.33 -2.04 5.69
CA GLU A 40 -3.70 -0.93 4.99
C GLU A 40 -4.64 -0.40 3.89
N ARG A 41 -5.19 0.79 4.11
CA ARG A 41 -5.87 1.51 3.04
C ARG A 41 -4.82 2.03 2.05
N GLN A 42 -4.93 1.61 0.80
CA GLN A 42 -4.09 2.14 -0.27
C GLN A 42 -4.26 3.66 -0.36
N THR A 43 -3.14 4.40 -0.36
CA THR A 43 -3.17 5.85 -0.59
C THR A 43 -3.43 6.12 -2.06
N ILE A 44 -4.50 6.86 -2.35
CA ILE A 44 -4.88 7.21 -3.72
C ILE A 44 -4.39 8.62 -4.05
N VAL A 45 -3.57 8.74 -5.09
CA VAL A 45 -3.14 10.02 -5.64
C VAL A 45 -3.88 10.27 -6.95
N THR A 46 -4.59 11.41 -7.03
CA THR A 46 -5.25 11.84 -8.27
C THR A 46 -4.40 12.91 -8.95
N VAL A 47 -3.97 12.64 -10.19
CA VAL A 47 -3.17 13.57 -10.99
C VAL A 47 -4.05 14.14 -12.11
N ARG A 48 -4.09 15.47 -12.22
CA ARG A 48 -4.77 16.14 -13.35
C ARG A 48 -3.78 16.29 -14.49
N LEU A 49 -4.16 15.81 -15.66
CA LEU A 49 -3.42 15.95 -16.92
C LEU A 49 -4.26 16.78 -17.90
N GLU A 50 -3.60 17.49 -18.81
CA GLU A 50 -4.34 18.05 -19.95
C GLU A 50 -4.91 16.91 -20.81
N PRO A 51 -6.06 17.13 -21.48
CA PRO A 51 -6.69 16.07 -22.29
C PRO A 51 -5.75 15.46 -23.33
N LYS A 52 -4.91 16.30 -23.96
CA LYS A 52 -3.92 15.84 -24.96
C LYS A 52 -2.89 14.89 -24.35
N ASP A 53 -2.39 15.19 -23.16
CA ASP A 53 -1.37 14.39 -22.48
C ASP A 53 -1.96 13.08 -21.98
N ALA A 54 -3.19 13.11 -21.45
CA ALA A 54 -3.91 11.90 -21.05
C ALA A 54 -4.10 10.91 -22.22
N GLU A 55 -4.42 11.41 -23.41
CA GLU A 55 -4.54 10.57 -24.61
C GLU A 55 -3.20 10.00 -25.06
N VAL A 56 -2.11 10.78 -24.96
CA VAL A 56 -0.75 10.28 -25.23
C VAL A 56 -0.38 9.14 -24.28
N VAL A 57 -0.65 9.28 -22.98
CA VAL A 57 -0.39 8.23 -21.98
C VAL A 57 -1.19 6.97 -22.29
N LYS A 58 -2.48 7.10 -22.64
CA LYS A 58 -3.32 5.96 -23.02
C LYS A 58 -2.78 5.26 -24.26
N ALA A 59 -2.37 6.01 -25.29
CA ALA A 59 -1.82 5.44 -26.51
C ALA A 59 -0.51 4.68 -26.25
N LEU A 60 0.37 5.24 -25.42
CA LEU A 60 1.64 4.61 -25.04
C LEU A 60 1.44 3.37 -24.17
N ALA A 61 0.48 3.37 -23.26
CA ALA A 61 0.14 2.20 -22.47
C ALA A 61 -0.41 1.07 -23.36
N ARG A 62 -1.27 1.40 -24.32
CA ARG A 62 -1.81 0.45 -25.30
C ARG A 62 -0.71 -0.17 -26.17
N SER A 63 0.25 0.62 -26.66
CA SER A 63 1.34 0.08 -27.47
C SER A 63 2.26 -0.87 -26.68
N ARG A 64 2.32 -0.71 -25.36
CA ARG A 64 3.04 -1.60 -24.42
C ARG A 64 2.20 -2.77 -23.89
N GLY A 65 0.90 -2.82 -24.23
CA GLY A 65 -0.01 -3.88 -23.74
C GLY A 65 -0.37 -3.77 -22.25
N ILE A 66 -0.17 -2.61 -21.61
CA ILE A 66 -0.45 -2.38 -20.19
C ILE A 66 -1.54 -1.33 -19.99
N SER A 67 -2.08 -1.25 -18.76
CA SER A 67 -3.04 -0.19 -18.42
C SER A 67 -2.33 1.16 -18.28
N HIS A 68 -3.05 2.25 -18.56
CA HIS A 68 -2.51 3.60 -18.36
C HIS A 68 -2.19 3.89 -16.88
N ILE A 69 -2.93 3.28 -15.95
CA ILE A 69 -2.64 3.38 -14.51
C ILE A 69 -1.30 2.72 -14.20
N ALA A 70 -1.05 1.51 -14.71
CA ALA A 70 0.21 0.80 -14.50
C ALA A 70 1.40 1.57 -15.07
N LEU A 71 1.25 2.16 -16.26
CA LEU A 71 2.30 2.97 -16.87
C LEU A 71 2.62 4.23 -16.04
N ILE A 72 1.59 4.92 -15.53
CA ILE A 72 1.79 6.09 -14.66
C ILE A 72 2.48 5.68 -13.36
N GLN A 73 2.07 4.57 -12.75
CA GLN A 73 2.69 4.04 -11.54
C GLN A 73 4.17 3.71 -11.75
N GLU A 74 4.50 3.04 -12.86
CA GLU A 74 5.88 2.73 -13.26
C GLU A 74 6.73 4.00 -13.32
N TRP A 75 6.30 5.02 -14.07
CA TRP A 75 7.04 6.28 -14.19
C TRP A 75 7.22 7.02 -12.86
N VAL A 76 6.19 7.03 -12.01
CA VAL A 76 6.26 7.68 -10.69
C VAL A 76 7.27 6.97 -9.81
N LEU A 77 7.25 5.63 -9.77
CA LEU A 77 8.20 4.84 -8.99
C LEU A 77 9.62 4.97 -9.51
N GLU A 78 9.83 4.92 -10.82
CA GLU A 78 11.14 5.15 -11.45
C GLU A 78 11.72 6.51 -11.07
N ARG A 79 10.89 7.56 -11.11
CA ARG A 79 11.33 8.92 -10.74
C ARG A 79 11.66 9.02 -9.26
N ILE A 80 10.83 8.46 -8.38
CA ILE A 80 11.09 8.44 -6.93
C ILE A 80 12.41 7.71 -6.64
N HIS A 81 12.63 6.53 -7.23
CA HIS A 81 13.87 5.78 -7.03
C HIS A 81 15.09 6.55 -7.52
N THR A 82 14.98 7.23 -8.65
CA THR A 82 16.05 8.06 -9.20
C THR A 82 16.37 9.22 -8.26
N ASP A 83 15.36 9.98 -7.84
CA ASP A 83 15.53 11.18 -7.02
C ASP A 83 16.03 10.82 -5.60
N VAL A 84 15.50 9.75 -5.00
CA VAL A 84 16.00 9.22 -3.72
C VAL A 84 17.45 8.76 -3.85
N SER A 85 17.81 8.08 -4.95
CA SER A 85 19.19 7.68 -5.19
C SER A 85 20.13 8.86 -5.38
N LEU A 86 19.65 10.00 -5.90
CA LEU A 86 20.43 11.23 -6.03
C LEU A 86 20.57 11.96 -4.68
N LEU A 87 19.52 11.99 -3.86
CA LEU A 87 19.54 12.60 -2.54
C LEU A 87 20.45 11.87 -1.54
N LEU A 88 20.68 10.57 -1.74
CA LEU A 88 21.57 9.75 -0.91
C LEU A 88 23.03 9.73 -1.38
N ARG A 89 23.42 10.55 -2.39
CA ARG A 89 24.82 10.71 -2.79
C ARG A 89 25.55 11.64 -1.80
N PRO A 90 26.65 11.21 -1.17
CA PRO A 90 27.35 12.02 -0.15
C PRO A 90 28.19 13.18 -0.68
N ASP A 91 28.22 13.47 -2.00
CA ASP A 91 29.26 14.31 -2.61
C ASP A 91 28.71 15.36 -3.62
N SER A 92 27.80 16.23 -3.18
CA SER A 92 27.35 17.38 -4.00
C SER A 92 27.38 18.73 -3.27
N ARG A 93 28.12 18.81 -2.16
CA ARG A 93 28.31 20.06 -1.40
C ARG A 93 29.67 20.74 -1.60
N ASP A 94 30.61 20.16 -2.34
CA ASP A 94 31.98 20.68 -2.40
C ASP A 94 32.38 21.45 -3.68
N VAL A 95 31.45 21.75 -4.60
CA VAL A 95 31.80 22.49 -5.84
C VAL A 95 31.50 24.00 -5.77
N ILE A 96 30.97 24.51 -4.66
CA ILE A 96 30.74 25.97 -4.48
C ILE A 96 31.51 26.48 -3.27
N ARG A 97 32.83 26.32 -3.26
CA ARG A 97 33.71 27.08 -2.36
C ARG A 97 35.15 27.16 -2.86
N ASP A 98 35.35 27.55 -4.11
CA ASP A 98 36.62 28.13 -4.60
C ASP A 98 36.35 28.89 -5.91
N ALA A 99 35.69 30.05 -5.79
CA ALA A 99 35.62 31.10 -6.80
C ALA A 99 35.71 32.46 -6.12
#